data_AF-R5KPP8-F1
#
_entry.id   AF-R5KPP8-F1
#
_cell.length_a   1.000
_cell.length_b   1.000
_cell.length_c   1.000
_cell.angle_alpha   90.00
_cell.angle_beta   90.00
_cell.angle_gamma   90.00
#
_symmetry.space_group_name_H-M   'P 1'
#
loop_
_entity.id
_entity.type
_entity.pdbx_description
1 polymer ?
#
loop_
_entity_poly.entity_id
_entity_poly.type
_entity_poly.pdbx_seq_one_letter_code
_entity_poly.pdbx_strand_id
1 'polypeptide(L)'
;MIMKKFILGTVLTLLMVSSVYAASQNPNEVAYRNSVESNTKVKNLYENLRENFRTDGGFNYYLKNRFKNYEVSRIAAVQVMYPLTGRALKAYNNMHVLLTSNAAIRLNNVEIDELRHVVDEYCKYNAFKFEYKDPQACSEARINSIFNN
;
A
#
# COMPACT_ATOMS: atom_id res chain seq x y z
N MET A 1 13.97 -31.83 36.23
CA MET A 1 14.87 -31.87 35.05
C MET A 1 14.14 -32.18 33.73
N ILE A 2 13.03 -32.93 33.75
CA ILE A 2 12.27 -33.36 32.55
C ILE A 2 11.52 -32.20 31.87
N MET A 3 10.95 -31.26 32.64
CA MET A 3 10.18 -30.11 32.12
C MET A 3 11.00 -29.15 31.25
N LYS A 4 12.28 -28.91 31.60
CA LYS A 4 13.19 -28.05 30.81
C LYS A 4 13.55 -28.67 29.45
N LYS A 5 13.65 -30.00 29.36
CA LYS A 5 13.91 -30.71 28.09
C LYS A 5 12.69 -30.71 27.16
N PHE A 6 11.48 -30.75 27.73
CA PHE A 6 10.22 -30.66 26.98
C PHE A 6 10.01 -29.26 26.37
N ILE A 7 10.26 -28.20 27.14
CA ILE A 7 10.19 -26.81 26.67
C ILE A 7 11.22 -26.56 25.57
N LEU A 8 12.45 -27.06 25.74
CA LEU A 8 13.50 -26.91 24.73
C LEU A 8 13.14 -27.67 23.43
N GLY A 9 12.54 -28.86 23.55
CA GLY A 9 12.06 -29.62 22.41
C GLY A 9 10.93 -28.94 21.64
N THR A 10 10.00 -28.28 22.32
CA THR A 10 8.90 -27.53 21.69
C THR A 10 9.37 -26.23 21.03
N VAL A 11 10.34 -25.53 21.62
CA VAL A 11 10.95 -24.35 20.98
C VAL A 11 11.73 -24.73 19.73
N LEU A 12 12.49 -25.84 19.76
CA LEU A 12 13.21 -26.31 18.59
C LEU A 12 12.28 -26.75 17.45
N THR A 13 11.18 -27.43 17.74
CA THR A 13 10.23 -27.84 16.70
C THR A 13 9.49 -26.64 16.09
N LEU A 14 9.11 -25.64 16.89
CA LEU A 14 8.53 -24.39 16.36
C LEU A 14 9.50 -23.65 15.42
N LEU A 15 10.78 -23.55 15.80
CA LEU A 15 11.80 -22.90 14.97
C LEU A 15 12.03 -23.63 13.64
N MET A 16 12.03 -24.96 13.64
CA MET A 16 12.18 -25.75 12.41
C MET A 16 10.96 -25.64 11.49
N VAL A 17 9.74 -25.61 12.05
CA VAL A 17 8.50 -25.42 11.25
C VAL A 17 8.49 -24.04 10.59
N SER A 18 8.93 -22.99 11.29
CA SER A 18 9.03 -21.65 10.70
C SER A 18 10.06 -21.57 9.56
N SER A 19 11.18 -22.30 9.62
CA SER A 19 12.16 -22.32 8.53
C SER A 19 11.68 -23.04 7.27
N VAL A 20 10.85 -24.08 7.41
CA VAL A 20 10.31 -24.84 6.25
C VAL A 20 9.18 -24.07 5.56
N TYR A 21 8.36 -23.32 6.31
CA TYR A 21 7.35 -22.40 5.73
C TYR A 21 7.97 -21.19 5.04
N ALA A 22 9.07 -20.63 5.57
CA ALA A 22 9.79 -19.53 4.92
C ALA A 22 10.52 -19.98 3.64
N ALA A 23 10.98 -21.23 3.59
CA ALA A 23 11.66 -21.80 2.42
C ALA A 23 10.72 -22.29 1.30
N SER A 24 9.40 -22.40 1.55
CA SER A 24 8.44 -22.95 0.57
C SER A 24 7.65 -21.91 -0.22
N GLN A 25 7.74 -20.62 0.10
CA GLN A 25 6.98 -19.59 -0.62
C GLN A 25 7.75 -19.09 -1.84
N ASN A 26 7.15 -19.26 -3.03
CA ASN A 26 7.68 -18.72 -4.27
C ASN A 26 7.81 -17.18 -4.16
N PRO A 27 9.01 -16.60 -4.31
CA PRO A 27 9.21 -15.17 -4.10
C PRO A 27 8.38 -14.30 -5.04
N ASN A 28 8.06 -14.79 -6.25
CA ASN A 28 7.17 -14.09 -7.18
C ASN A 28 5.73 -14.05 -6.67
N GLU A 29 5.25 -15.14 -6.06
CA GLU A 29 3.90 -15.23 -5.50
C GLU A 29 3.75 -14.30 -4.30
N VAL A 30 4.74 -14.30 -3.39
CA VAL A 30 4.78 -13.41 -2.23
C VAL A 30 4.80 -11.94 -2.68
N ALA A 31 5.67 -11.59 -3.62
CA ALA A 31 5.77 -10.22 -4.11
C ALA A 31 4.46 -9.77 -4.78
N TYR A 32 3.85 -10.63 -5.60
CA TYR A 32 2.57 -10.35 -6.23
C TYR A 32 1.46 -10.12 -5.20
N ARG A 33 1.32 -11.02 -4.21
CA ARG A 33 0.34 -10.88 -3.13
C ARG A 33 0.52 -9.56 -2.37
N ASN A 34 1.76 -9.24 -1.98
CA ASN A 34 2.07 -7.99 -1.29
C ASN A 34 1.74 -6.76 -2.15
N SER A 35 1.95 -6.84 -3.46
CA SER A 35 1.57 -5.77 -4.41
C SER A 35 0.05 -5.60 -4.49
N VAL A 36 -0.71 -6.68 -4.53
CA VAL A 36 -2.18 -6.63 -4.51
C VAL A 36 -2.70 -6.01 -3.20
N GLU A 37 -2.12 -6.40 -2.06
CA GLU A 37 -2.45 -5.81 -0.76
C GLU A 37 -2.11 -4.33 -0.72
N SER A 38 -0.92 -3.94 -1.21
CA SER A 38 -0.51 -2.54 -1.32
C SER A 38 -1.45 -1.71 -2.21
N ASN A 39 -1.90 -2.25 -3.35
CA ASN A 39 -2.88 -1.58 -4.22
C ASN A 39 -4.22 -1.38 -3.52
N THR A 40 -4.67 -2.40 -2.78
CA THR A 40 -5.91 -2.35 -2.00
C THR A 40 -5.83 -1.27 -0.93
N LYS A 41 -4.69 -1.14 -0.24
CA LYS A 41 -4.46 -0.08 0.76
C LYS A 41 -4.60 1.32 0.16
N VAL A 42 -3.96 1.59 -0.99
CA VAL A 42 -4.08 2.89 -1.67
C VAL A 42 -5.53 3.16 -2.08
N LYS A 43 -6.22 2.18 -2.67
CA LYS A 43 -7.63 2.33 -3.04
C LYS A 43 -8.50 2.67 -1.83
N ASN A 44 -8.36 1.93 -0.74
CA ASN A 44 -9.14 2.15 0.48
C ASN A 44 -8.83 3.52 1.09
N LEU A 45 -7.57 3.96 1.09
CA LEU A 45 -7.18 5.30 1.53
C LEU A 45 -7.93 6.38 0.75
N TYR A 46 -7.97 6.26 -0.58
CA TYR A 46 -8.72 7.18 -1.44
C TYR A 46 -10.22 7.16 -1.17
N GLU A 47 -10.82 5.98 -0.96
CA GLU A 47 -12.24 5.85 -0.61
C GLU A 47 -12.54 6.51 0.75
N ASN A 48 -11.71 6.28 1.76
CA ASN A 48 -11.84 6.87 3.09
C ASN A 48 -11.71 8.40 3.05
N LEU A 49 -10.72 8.93 2.33
CA LEU A 49 -10.55 10.37 2.15
C LEU A 49 -11.74 11.00 1.42
N ARG A 50 -12.27 10.33 0.40
CA ARG A 50 -13.44 10.81 -0.32
C ARG A 50 -14.68 10.85 0.58
N GLU A 51 -14.90 9.83 1.41
CA GLU A 51 -16.00 9.86 2.37
C GLU A 51 -15.81 10.96 3.41
N ASN A 52 -14.60 11.13 3.95
CA ASN A 52 -14.27 12.20 4.89
C ASN A 52 -14.58 13.60 4.33
N PHE A 53 -14.23 13.85 3.07
CA PHE A 53 -14.43 15.15 2.42
C PHE A 53 -15.67 15.22 1.52
N ARG A 54 -16.66 14.34 1.71
CA ARG A 54 -17.88 14.24 0.87
C ARG A 54 -18.68 15.54 0.75
N THR A 55 -18.55 16.45 1.71
CA THR A 55 -19.28 17.72 1.74
C THR A 55 -18.62 18.83 0.91
N ASP A 56 -17.35 18.66 0.51
CA ASP A 56 -16.68 19.48 -0.50
C ASP A 56 -16.59 18.69 -1.81
N GLY A 57 -17.56 18.93 -2.70
CA GLY A 57 -17.63 18.25 -3.99
C GLY A 57 -16.41 18.49 -4.89
N GLY A 58 -15.74 19.65 -4.76
CA GLY A 58 -14.56 19.97 -5.54
C GLY A 58 -13.36 19.12 -5.12
N PHE A 59 -13.10 19.04 -3.81
CA PHE A 59 -12.00 18.22 -3.30
C PHE A 59 -12.27 16.72 -3.44
N ASN A 60 -13.51 16.26 -3.21
CA ASN A 60 -13.89 14.87 -3.46
C ASN A 60 -13.66 14.46 -4.94
N TYR A 61 -14.03 15.33 -5.88
CA TYR A 61 -13.82 15.10 -7.30
C TYR A 61 -12.33 15.08 -7.67
N TYR A 62 -11.53 15.98 -7.09
CA TYR A 62 -10.08 15.96 -7.24
C TYR A 62 -9.49 14.62 -6.77
N LEU A 63 -9.84 14.14 -5.58
CA LEU A 63 -9.35 12.87 -5.04
C LEU A 63 -9.72 11.69 -5.96
N LYS A 64 -10.95 11.66 -6.47
CA LYS A 64 -11.40 10.64 -7.43
C LYS A 64 -10.55 10.61 -8.70
N ASN A 65 -10.29 11.78 -9.29
CA ASN A 65 -9.50 11.88 -10.52
C ASN A 65 -8.02 11.60 -10.30
N ARG A 66 -7.46 12.06 -9.17
CA ARG A 66 -6.08 11.78 -8.80
C ARG A 66 -5.82 10.28 -8.70
N PHE A 67 -6.69 9.54 -8.01
CA PHE A 67 -6.58 8.07 -7.92
C PHE A 67 -6.56 7.41 -9.31
N LYS A 68 -7.52 7.76 -10.17
CA LYS A 68 -7.60 7.24 -11.54
C LYS A 68 -6.33 7.53 -12.33
N ASN A 69 -5.82 8.76 -12.27
CA ASN A 69 -4.62 9.18 -12.98
C ASN A 69 -3.37 8.47 -12.43
N TYR A 70 -3.29 8.32 -11.11
CA TYR A 70 -2.21 7.60 -10.43
C TYR A 70 -2.19 6.13 -10.86
N GLU A 71 -3.32 5.42 -10.84
CA GLU A 71 -3.38 4.01 -11.24
C GLU A 71 -2.86 3.79 -12.66
N VAL A 72 -3.32 4.62 -13.61
CA VAL A 72 -2.89 4.56 -15.01
C VAL A 72 -1.40 4.86 -15.14
N SER A 73 -0.92 5.92 -14.49
CA SER A 73 0.48 6.34 -14.56
C SER A 73 1.41 5.31 -13.94
N ARG A 74 1.01 4.71 -12.82
CA ARG A 74 1.76 3.67 -12.13
C ARG A 74 1.91 2.42 -13.00
N ILE A 75 0.83 1.95 -13.62
CA ILE A 75 0.87 0.79 -14.53
C ILE A 75 1.82 1.07 -15.70
N ALA A 76 1.68 2.24 -16.34
CA ALA A 76 2.55 2.64 -17.44
C ALA A 76 4.02 2.74 -17.00
N ALA A 77 4.30 3.36 -15.86
CA ALA A 77 5.65 3.51 -15.33
C ALA A 77 6.30 2.15 -15.04
N VAL A 78 5.57 1.21 -14.41
CA VAL A 78 6.07 -0.15 -14.13
C VAL A 78 6.38 -0.90 -15.43
N GLN A 79 5.53 -0.79 -16.45
CA GLN A 79 5.74 -1.43 -17.75
C GLN A 79 6.96 -0.86 -18.49
N VAL A 80 7.19 0.45 -18.39
CA VAL A 80 8.36 1.12 -18.99
C VAL A 80 9.65 0.78 -18.25
N MET A 81 9.63 0.72 -16.92
CA MET A 81 10.80 0.38 -16.11
C MET A 81 11.20 -1.09 -16.28
N TYR A 82 10.22 -1.98 -16.41
CA TYR A 82 10.43 -3.43 -16.48
C TYR A 82 9.70 -4.02 -17.70
N PRO A 83 10.15 -3.72 -18.92
CA PRO A 83 9.55 -4.29 -20.12
C PRO A 83 9.80 -5.81 -20.15
N LEU A 84 8.83 -6.59 -20.62
CA LEU A 84 9.07 -8.00 -20.91
C LEU A 84 10.05 -8.09 -22.08
N THR A 85 11.19 -8.72 -21.84
CA THR A 85 12.12 -9.06 -22.92
C THR A 85 11.70 -10.42 -23.48
N GLY A 86 11.89 -10.67 -24.78
CA GLY A 86 11.58 -11.96 -25.40
C GLY A 86 12.43 -13.11 -24.85
N ARG A 87 12.92 -14.02 -25.70
CA ARG A 87 13.76 -15.14 -25.23
C ARG A 87 15.16 -14.72 -24.74
N ALA A 88 15.51 -13.44 -24.85
CA ALA A 88 16.87 -12.93 -24.67
C ALA A 88 17.40 -13.05 -23.21
N LEU A 89 16.53 -12.92 -22.19
CA LEU A 89 16.95 -13.05 -20.79
C LEU A 89 15.94 -13.86 -19.96
N LYS A 90 16.07 -15.19 -20.01
CA LYS A 90 15.25 -16.11 -19.20
C LYS A 90 15.33 -15.81 -17.69
N ALA A 91 16.52 -15.47 -17.18
CA ALA A 91 16.71 -15.12 -15.78
C ALA A 91 15.94 -13.86 -15.37
N TYR A 92 15.94 -12.82 -16.22
CA TYR A 92 15.17 -11.60 -16.01
C TYR A 92 13.66 -11.88 -16.05
N ASN A 93 13.19 -12.65 -17.04
CA ASN A 93 11.76 -13.00 -17.14
C ASN A 93 11.28 -13.81 -15.93
N ASN A 94 12.14 -14.65 -15.34
CA ASN A 94 11.83 -15.37 -14.09
C ASN A 94 11.71 -14.45 -12.87
N MET A 95 12.33 -13.26 -12.90
CA MET A 95 12.27 -12.24 -11.84
C MET A 95 11.27 -11.12 -12.13
N HIS A 96 10.64 -11.12 -13.30
CA HIS A 96 9.83 -10.00 -13.78
C HIS A 96 8.67 -9.67 -12.83
N VAL A 97 7.99 -10.69 -12.30
CA VAL A 97 6.90 -10.53 -11.33
C VAL A 97 7.41 -9.89 -10.04
N LEU A 98 8.53 -10.37 -9.50
CA LEU A 98 9.16 -9.78 -8.31
C LEU A 98 9.52 -8.31 -8.54
N LEU A 99 10.14 -7.97 -9.66
CA LEU A 99 10.57 -6.61 -9.98
C LEU A 99 9.39 -5.65 -10.13
N THR A 100 8.41 -6.02 -10.95
CA THR A 100 7.21 -5.21 -11.19
C THR A 100 6.36 -5.03 -9.93
N SER A 101 6.24 -6.09 -9.11
CA SER A 101 5.50 -6.03 -7.85
C SER A 101 6.17 -5.10 -6.83
N ASN A 102 7.49 -5.18 -6.68
CA ASN A 102 8.22 -4.30 -5.78
C ASN A 102 8.18 -2.83 -6.24
N ALA A 103 8.26 -2.59 -7.56
CA ALA A 103 8.12 -1.26 -8.12
C ALA A 103 6.73 -0.67 -7.88
N ALA A 104 5.68 -1.47 -8.06
CA ALA A 104 4.31 -1.10 -7.73
C ALA A 104 4.13 -0.71 -6.25
N ILE A 105 4.66 -1.53 -5.32
CA ILE A 105 4.63 -1.23 -3.88
C ILE A 105 5.34 0.08 -3.57
N ARG A 106 6.52 0.31 -4.15
CA ARG A 106 7.29 1.54 -3.94
C ARG A 106 6.50 2.77 -4.40
N LEU A 107 5.89 2.72 -5.59
CA LEU A 107 5.08 3.83 -6.10
C LEU A 107 3.85 4.07 -5.22
N ASN A 108 3.23 3.01 -4.69
CA ASN A 108 2.10 3.14 -3.78
C ASN A 108 2.47 3.85 -2.49
N ASN A 109 3.63 3.54 -1.91
CA ASN A 109 4.09 4.22 -0.70
C ASN A 109 4.36 5.71 -0.98
N VAL A 110 5.00 6.02 -2.11
CA VAL A 110 5.21 7.42 -2.53
C VAL A 110 3.87 8.15 -2.67
N GLU A 111 2.87 7.52 -3.29
CA GLU A 111 1.55 8.14 -3.43
C GLU A 111 0.84 8.36 -2.09
N ILE A 112 1.01 7.47 -1.12
CA ILE A 112 0.47 7.65 0.23
C ILE A 112 1.10 8.89 0.89
N ASP A 113 2.42 9.04 0.81
CA ASP A 113 3.15 10.18 1.36
C ASP A 113 2.75 11.50 0.69
N GLU A 114 2.67 11.52 -0.64
CA GLU A 114 2.21 12.67 -1.42
C GLU A 114 0.76 13.04 -1.10
N LEU A 115 -0.11 12.04 -0.95
CA LEU A 115 -1.51 12.27 -0.62
C LEU A 115 -1.66 12.84 0.80
N ARG A 116 -0.81 12.43 1.74
CA ARG A 116 -0.75 13.03 3.08
C ARG A 116 -0.44 14.51 3.00
N HIS A 117 0.60 14.89 2.24
CA HIS A 117 0.94 16.30 2.03
C HIS A 117 -0.20 17.10 1.40
N VAL A 118 -0.85 16.56 0.38
CA VAL A 118 -2.00 17.22 -0.27
C VAL A 118 -3.15 17.45 0.70
N VAL A 119 -3.48 16.46 1.54
CA VAL A 119 -4.57 16.56 2.51
C VAL A 119 -4.22 17.57 3.61
N ASP A 120 -2.99 17.55 4.12
CA ASP A 120 -2.53 18.49 5.15
C ASP A 120 -2.57 19.93 4.62
N GLU A 121 -2.05 20.18 3.41
CA GLU A 121 -2.12 21.49 2.76
C GLU A 121 -3.56 21.93 2.49
N TYR A 122 -4.40 21.02 2.00
CA TYR A 122 -5.81 21.32 1.78
C TYR A 122 -6.51 21.77 3.07
N CYS A 123 -6.30 21.03 4.17
CA CYS A 123 -6.91 21.32 5.46
C CYS A 123 -6.43 22.64 6.07
N LYS A 124 -5.16 23.03 5.89
CA LYS A 124 -4.65 24.34 6.33
C LYS A 124 -5.47 25.51 5.78
N TYR A 125 -5.86 25.45 4.50
CA TYR A 125 -6.55 26.55 3.85
C TYR A 125 -8.06 26.38 3.74
N ASN A 126 -8.63 25.18 3.97
CA ASN A 126 -10.03 24.90 3.69
C ASN A 126 -10.82 24.36 4.90
N ALA A 127 -10.24 24.26 6.09
CA ALA A 127 -10.93 23.75 7.29
C ALA A 127 -12.26 24.48 7.58
N PHE A 128 -12.33 25.79 7.32
CA PHE A 128 -13.53 26.61 7.52
C PHE A 128 -14.77 26.09 6.76
N LYS A 129 -14.59 25.35 5.66
CA LYS A 129 -15.69 24.77 4.89
C LYS A 129 -16.46 23.69 5.66
N PHE A 130 -15.86 23.12 6.69
CA PHE A 130 -16.39 21.97 7.43
C PHE A 130 -16.92 22.34 8.82
N GLU A 131 -16.69 23.56 9.30
CA GLU A 131 -16.97 24.01 10.66
C GLU A 131 -18.40 23.72 11.14
N TYR A 132 -19.39 23.80 10.25
CA TYR A 132 -20.80 23.56 10.60
C TYR A 132 -21.33 22.19 10.19
N LYS A 133 -20.64 21.46 9.31
CA LYS A 133 -21.13 20.19 8.74
C LYS A 133 -20.42 18.98 9.33
N ASP A 134 -19.10 19.07 9.46
CA ASP A 134 -18.26 18.05 10.09
C ASP A 134 -16.96 18.69 10.58
N PRO A 135 -16.95 19.28 11.80
CA PRO A 135 -15.78 19.98 12.34
C PRO A 135 -14.53 19.08 12.45
N GLN A 136 -14.71 17.76 12.42
CA GLN A 136 -13.63 16.80 12.56
C GLN A 136 -13.00 16.40 11.21
N ALA A 137 -13.55 16.83 10.07
CA ALA A 137 -13.05 16.44 8.75
C ALA A 137 -11.55 16.77 8.53
N CYS A 138 -11.07 17.86 9.14
CA CYS A 138 -9.66 18.28 9.09
C CYS A 138 -8.94 18.15 10.44
N SER A 139 -9.51 17.44 11.43
CA SER A 139 -8.79 17.23 12.69
C SER A 139 -7.64 16.26 12.50
N GLU A 140 -6.50 16.56 13.14
CA GLU A 140 -5.30 15.73 13.03
C GLU A 140 -5.57 14.27 13.43
N ALA A 141 -6.38 14.07 14.48
CA ALA A 141 -6.79 12.75 14.92
C ALA A 141 -7.55 11.97 13.82
N ARG A 142 -8.49 12.62 13.12
CA ARG A 142 -9.25 11.97 12.04
C ARG A 142 -8.36 11.70 10.83
N ILE A 143 -7.54 12.66 10.40
CA ILE A 143 -6.61 12.46 9.28
C ILE A 143 -5.63 11.33 9.60
N ASN A 144 -5.02 11.31 10.79
CA ASN A 144 -4.14 10.21 11.20
C ASN A 144 -4.85 8.85 11.20
N SER A 145 -6.11 8.78 11.64
CA SER A 145 -6.87 7.53 11.59
C SER A 145 -7.10 7.02 10.17
N ILE A 146 -7.21 7.90 9.18
CA ILE A 146 -7.40 7.53 7.77
C ILE A 146 -6.10 7.00 7.16
N PHE A 147 -4.96 7.63 7.47
CA PHE A 147 -3.65 7.26 6.91
C PHE A 147 -2.97 6.07 7.61
N ASN A 148 -3.35 5.77 8.85
CA ASN A 148 -2.77 4.67 9.64
C ASN A 148 -3.57 3.35 9.56
N ASN A 149 -4.61 3.30 8.72
CA ASN A 149 -5.43 2.10 8.47
C ASN A 149 -4.83 1.19 7.38
#